data_AF-A0A7J0CWX5-F1
#
_entry.id   AF-A0A7J0CWX5-F1
#
_cell.length_a   1.000
_cell.length_b   1.000
_cell.length_c   1.000
_cell.angle_alpha   90.00
_cell.angle_beta   90.00
_cell.angle_gamma   90.00
#
_symmetry.space_group_name_H-M   'P 1'
#
loop_
_entity.id
_entity.type
_entity.pdbx_description
1 polymer ?
#
loop_
_entity_poly.entity_id
_entity_poly.type
_entity_poly.pdbx_seq_one_letter_code
_entity_poly.pdbx_strand_id
1 'polypeptide(L)'
;MTIAPADPVSATESAASTASGAGTNDGPGTALLRTLTDLTVDLPDTDPGRVAASALRGRNARSDEAELRSLATEAAAGLISEDPAYSKLAARLLTRTIADEAAGQGATSFSASVAVGHREGLIADRTADFVALHAAALDKLVGQALADGADDRFGYFGLRTLHSRYLLRHPITRQVIETPQHFMLRVAAGLAEDESVRALDEVAALYGLMSKLDYLPSSPRSSTPAPGTRRCPPATCWTRPRTSWTRSTTATTRWRASRSTRAASASPTPASAPVVR
;
A
#
# COMPACT_ATOMS: atom_id res chain seq x y z
N MET A 1 -24.45 4.32 69.87
CA MET A 1 -24.03 3.95 68.50
C MET A 1 -25.05 2.97 67.99
N THR A 2 -26.00 3.44 67.17
CA THR A 2 -27.16 2.68 66.70
C THR A 2 -27.07 2.59 65.19
N ILE A 3 -27.02 1.37 64.68
CA ILE A 3 -26.93 1.03 63.25
C ILE A 3 -28.33 1.23 62.65
N ALA A 4 -28.43 2.05 61.60
CA ALA A 4 -29.63 2.22 60.79
C ALA A 4 -29.64 1.17 59.64
N PRO A 5 -30.79 0.58 59.28
CA PRO A 5 -30.88 -0.35 58.16
C PRO A 5 -30.96 0.40 56.82
N ALA A 6 -30.35 -0.20 55.79
CA ALA A 6 -30.37 0.28 54.42
C ALA A 6 -31.58 -0.30 53.65
N ASP A 7 -32.36 0.56 53.02
CA ASP A 7 -33.39 0.19 52.04
C ASP A 7 -32.78 0.11 50.62
N PRO A 8 -33.27 -0.79 49.74
CA PRO A 8 -32.66 -1.05 48.45
C PRO A 8 -33.02 0.02 47.39
N VAL A 9 -32.02 0.46 46.64
CA VAL A 9 -32.18 1.34 45.48
C VAL A 9 -32.91 0.58 44.36
N SER A 10 -34.16 0.95 44.09
CA SER A 10 -34.91 0.50 42.93
C SER A 10 -34.28 1.03 41.64
N ALA A 11 -33.97 0.13 40.72
CA ALA A 11 -33.61 0.45 39.35
C ALA A 11 -34.78 1.16 38.66
N THR A 12 -34.52 2.34 38.10
CA THR A 12 -35.45 2.96 37.15
C THR A 12 -34.99 2.60 35.74
N GLU A 13 -35.75 1.72 35.11
CA GLU A 13 -35.79 1.53 33.66
C GLU A 13 -36.04 2.88 32.99
N SER A 14 -35.08 3.35 32.19
CA SER A 14 -35.36 4.44 31.25
C SER A 14 -35.84 3.82 29.95
N ALA A 15 -37.16 3.73 29.83
CA ALA A 15 -37.85 3.34 28.62
C ALA A 15 -37.73 4.43 27.52
N ALA A 16 -37.57 3.94 26.30
CA ALA A 16 -38.14 4.43 25.03
C ALA A 16 -37.97 5.92 24.66
N SER A 17 -37.16 6.16 23.62
CA SER A 17 -37.44 7.18 22.62
C SER A 17 -37.76 6.49 21.29
N THR A 18 -39.04 6.47 20.91
CA THR A 18 -39.51 6.08 19.58
C THR A 18 -39.72 7.30 18.70
N ALA A 19 -39.43 7.08 17.41
CA ALA A 19 -39.86 7.81 16.21
C ALA A 19 -39.04 9.05 15.78
N SER A 20 -38.10 8.81 14.86
CA SER A 20 -37.73 9.80 13.83
C SER A 20 -37.15 9.12 12.58
N GLY A 21 -37.84 9.26 11.45
CA GLY A 21 -37.26 9.30 10.10
C GLY A 21 -36.89 7.96 9.44
N ALA A 22 -37.52 7.68 8.30
CA ALA A 22 -37.03 6.73 7.31
C ALA A 22 -35.68 7.20 6.75
N GLY A 23 -34.62 6.71 7.37
CA GLY A 23 -33.22 6.81 7.00
C GLY A 23 -32.48 5.91 7.99
N THR A 24 -32.19 4.68 7.60
CA THR A 24 -31.69 3.62 8.49
C THR A 24 -30.29 3.96 9.01
N ASN A 25 -30.21 4.75 10.09
CA ASN A 25 -29.03 4.82 10.96
C ASN A 25 -28.98 3.54 11.80
N ASP A 26 -28.76 2.43 11.11
CA ASP A 26 -28.41 1.17 11.71
C ASP A 26 -27.09 1.33 12.48
N GLY A 27 -27.00 0.77 13.69
CA GLY A 27 -25.74 0.75 14.43
C GLY A 27 -24.62 0.10 13.59
N PRO A 28 -23.35 0.44 13.84
CA PRO A 28 -22.23 0.04 12.98
C PRO A 28 -22.07 -1.49 12.85
N GLY A 29 -22.56 -2.25 13.84
CA GLY A 29 -22.63 -3.72 13.75
C GLY A 29 -23.66 -4.25 12.76
N THR A 30 -24.83 -3.60 12.64
CA THR A 30 -25.87 -3.99 11.67
C THR A 30 -25.45 -3.61 10.25
N ALA A 31 -24.79 -2.46 10.08
CA ALA A 31 -24.17 -2.07 8.81
C ALA A 31 -23.10 -3.07 8.35
N LEU A 32 -22.25 -3.54 9.29
CA LEU A 32 -21.27 -4.58 9.01
C LEU A 32 -21.93 -5.89 8.57
N LEU A 33 -22.96 -6.36 9.28
CA LEU A 33 -23.64 -7.61 8.92
C LEU A 33 -24.24 -7.53 7.52
N ARG A 34 -24.90 -6.41 7.18
CA ARG A 34 -25.46 -6.17 5.85
C ARG A 34 -24.37 -6.25 4.78
N THR A 35 -23.25 -5.55 5.01
CA THR A 35 -22.08 -5.62 4.13
C THR A 35 -21.57 -7.04 3.95
N LEU A 36 -21.47 -7.82 5.03
CA LEU A 36 -21.01 -9.20 4.96
C LEU A 36 -21.99 -10.06 4.15
N THR A 37 -23.30 -9.93 4.38
CA THR A 37 -24.33 -10.64 3.61
C THR A 37 -24.23 -10.33 2.11
N ASP A 38 -24.05 -9.06 1.74
CA ASP A 38 -23.89 -8.65 0.35
C ASP A 38 -22.61 -9.25 -0.29
N LEU A 39 -21.53 -9.32 0.48
CA LEU A 39 -20.25 -9.87 0.04
C LEU A 39 -20.21 -11.40 0.02
N THR A 40 -21.24 -12.10 0.53
CA THR A 40 -21.31 -13.57 0.56
C THR A 40 -22.40 -14.15 -0.33
N VAL A 41 -23.09 -13.35 -1.14
CA VAL A 41 -24.20 -13.80 -2.01
C VAL A 41 -23.80 -14.97 -2.93
N ASP A 42 -22.59 -14.94 -3.47
CA ASP A 42 -22.02 -15.98 -4.34
C ASP A 42 -21.14 -16.99 -3.57
N LEU A 43 -21.13 -16.96 -2.24
CA LEU A 43 -20.27 -17.79 -1.37
C LEU A 43 -21.12 -18.60 -0.37
N PRO A 44 -21.77 -19.69 -0.82
CA PRO A 44 -22.73 -20.44 0.00
C PRO A 44 -22.09 -21.10 1.24
N ASP A 45 -20.79 -21.41 1.17
CA ASP A 45 -20.05 -22.07 2.26
C ASP A 45 -19.52 -21.08 3.32
N THR A 46 -19.76 -19.78 3.13
CA THR A 46 -19.36 -18.74 4.09
C THR A 46 -20.52 -18.31 4.97
N ASP A 47 -20.30 -18.26 6.29
CA ASP A 47 -21.27 -17.77 7.26
C ASP A 47 -20.93 -16.31 7.64
N PRO A 48 -21.65 -15.30 7.10
CA PRO A 48 -21.43 -13.90 7.45
C PRO A 48 -21.75 -13.61 8.93
N GLY A 49 -22.68 -14.36 9.53
CA GLY A 49 -23.05 -14.23 10.94
C GLY A 49 -21.91 -14.65 11.86
N ARG A 50 -21.20 -15.73 11.54
CA ARG A 50 -20.00 -16.18 12.27
C ARG A 50 -18.91 -15.12 12.26
N VAL A 51 -18.64 -14.52 11.10
CA VAL A 51 -17.63 -13.45 10.95
C VAL A 51 -18.06 -12.19 11.70
N ALA A 52 -19.31 -11.76 11.55
CA ALA A 52 -19.86 -10.61 12.25
C ALA A 52 -19.78 -10.78 13.77
N ALA A 53 -20.21 -11.93 14.30
CA ALA A 53 -20.15 -12.22 15.72
C ALA A 53 -18.71 -12.18 16.26
N SER A 54 -17.73 -12.65 15.48
CA SER A 54 -16.32 -12.56 15.85
C SER A 54 -15.81 -11.13 15.89
N ALA A 55 -16.10 -10.33 14.86
CA ALA A 55 -15.72 -8.92 14.81
C ALA A 55 -16.35 -8.12 15.96
N LEU A 56 -17.62 -8.36 16.27
CA LEU A 56 -18.36 -7.68 17.34
C LEU A 56 -17.85 -8.04 18.74
N ARG A 57 -17.30 -9.24 18.94
CA ARG A 57 -16.63 -9.60 20.21
C ARG A 57 -15.31 -8.86 20.40
N GLY A 58 -14.61 -8.53 19.32
CA GLY A 58 -13.32 -7.82 19.35
C GLY A 58 -13.43 -6.30 19.47
N ARG A 59 -14.62 -5.72 19.24
CA ARG A 59 -14.80 -4.26 19.19
C ARG A 59 -14.66 -3.62 20.57
N ASN A 60 -14.19 -2.38 20.59
CA ASN A 60 -14.23 -1.51 21.77
C ASN A 60 -15.43 -0.54 21.69
N ALA A 61 -15.74 0.17 22.78
CA ALA A 61 -16.89 1.09 22.85
C ALA A 61 -16.81 2.28 21.87
N ARG A 62 -15.63 2.56 21.32
CA ARG A 62 -15.35 3.65 20.37
C ARG A 62 -15.04 3.13 18.96
N SER A 63 -15.27 1.84 18.69
CA SER A 63 -14.96 1.27 17.39
C SER A 63 -15.85 1.86 16.30
N ASP A 64 -15.19 2.44 15.30
CA ASP A 64 -15.82 2.93 14.09
C ASP A 64 -16.03 1.78 13.08
N GLU A 65 -16.64 2.12 11.94
CA GLU A 65 -16.91 1.14 10.89
C GLU A 65 -15.63 0.56 10.28
N ALA A 66 -14.56 1.36 10.18
CA ALA A 66 -13.29 0.93 9.62
C ALA A 66 -12.59 -0.10 10.55
N GLU A 67 -12.58 0.14 11.85
CA GLU A 67 -12.06 -0.80 12.85
C GLU A 67 -12.87 -2.10 12.83
N LEU A 68 -14.21 -2.02 12.79
CA LEU A 68 -15.06 -3.20 12.69
C LEU A 68 -14.80 -4.01 11.41
N ARG A 69 -14.58 -3.35 10.27
CA ARG A 69 -14.23 -4.00 9.00
C ARG A 69 -12.86 -4.66 9.06
N SER A 70 -11.89 -4.04 9.72
CA SER A 70 -10.57 -4.63 9.96
C SER A 70 -10.69 -5.91 10.81
N LEU A 71 -11.43 -5.85 11.92
CA LEU A 71 -11.70 -7.01 12.78
C LEU A 71 -12.44 -8.12 12.02
N ALA A 72 -13.40 -7.78 11.16
CA ALA A 72 -14.09 -8.74 10.31
C ALA A 72 -13.14 -9.38 9.27
N THR A 73 -12.22 -8.60 8.71
CA THR A 73 -11.20 -9.09 7.78
C THR A 73 -10.28 -10.11 8.45
N GLU A 74 -9.82 -9.83 9.68
CA GLU A 74 -8.99 -10.74 10.46
C GLU A 74 -9.76 -11.99 10.88
N ALA A 75 -11.02 -11.85 11.28
CA ALA A 75 -11.89 -12.98 11.61
C ALA A 75 -12.10 -13.90 10.40
N ALA A 76 -12.42 -13.35 9.22
CA ALA A 76 -12.55 -14.13 7.99
C ALA A 76 -11.23 -14.80 7.62
N ALA A 77 -10.10 -14.10 7.76
CA ALA A 77 -8.78 -14.66 7.49
C ALA A 77 -8.42 -15.85 8.40
N GLY A 78 -8.85 -15.82 9.67
CA GLY A 78 -8.66 -16.92 10.61
C GLY A 78 -9.45 -18.18 10.26
N LEU A 79 -10.51 -18.06 9.45
CA LEU A 79 -11.36 -19.18 9.02
C LEU A 79 -10.88 -19.83 7.71
N ILE A 80 -9.86 -19.28 7.05
CA ILE A 80 -9.35 -19.79 5.76
C ILE A 80 -8.84 -21.23 5.86
N SER A 81 -8.27 -21.61 7.01
CA SER A 81 -7.79 -22.99 7.23
C SER A 81 -8.92 -24.00 7.40
N GLU A 82 -10.12 -23.54 7.79
CA GLU A 82 -11.31 -24.38 7.90
C GLU A 82 -12.00 -24.50 6.54
N ASP A 83 -12.21 -23.37 5.85
CA ASP A 83 -12.80 -23.33 4.52
C ASP A 83 -12.11 -22.27 3.63
N PRO A 84 -11.55 -22.67 2.47
CA PRO A 84 -10.93 -21.75 1.52
C PRO A 84 -11.83 -20.62 1.01
N ALA A 85 -13.16 -20.77 1.04
CA ALA A 85 -14.12 -19.76 0.60
C ALA A 85 -13.98 -18.44 1.40
N TYR A 86 -13.58 -18.51 2.68
CA TYR A 86 -13.31 -17.32 3.49
C TYR A 86 -12.13 -16.49 2.97
N SER A 87 -11.24 -17.06 2.15
CA SER A 87 -10.16 -16.30 1.50
C SER A 87 -10.72 -15.21 0.58
N LYS A 88 -11.81 -15.50 -0.13
CA LYS A 88 -12.46 -14.56 -1.03
C LYS A 88 -13.21 -13.47 -0.26
N LEU A 89 -13.92 -13.83 0.81
CA LEU A 89 -14.57 -12.87 1.71
C LEU A 89 -13.56 -11.92 2.36
N ALA A 90 -12.47 -12.47 2.92
CA ALA A 90 -11.41 -11.68 3.53
C ALA A 90 -10.72 -10.76 2.51
N ALA A 91 -10.53 -11.22 1.27
CA ALA A 91 -10.01 -10.39 0.18
C ALA A 91 -10.95 -9.21 -0.14
N ARG A 92 -12.26 -9.47 -0.31
CA ARG A 92 -13.26 -8.43 -0.58
C ARG A 92 -13.32 -7.35 0.50
N LEU A 93 -13.27 -7.76 1.77
CA LEU A 93 -13.23 -6.82 2.90
C LEU A 93 -11.96 -5.97 2.87
N LEU A 94 -10.81 -6.59 2.63
CA LEU A 94 -9.53 -5.90 2.52
C LEU A 94 -9.49 -4.93 1.33
N THR A 95 -10.09 -5.30 0.19
CA THR A 95 -10.23 -4.41 -0.98
C THR A 95 -10.98 -3.14 -0.61
N ARG A 96 -12.09 -3.25 0.14
CA ARG A 96 -12.83 -2.07 0.61
C ARG A 96 -12.00 -1.20 1.54
N THR A 97 -11.28 -1.79 2.49
CA THR A 97 -10.37 -1.04 3.38
C THR A 97 -9.30 -0.29 2.59
N ILE A 98 -8.69 -0.93 1.59
CA ILE A 98 -7.68 -0.29 0.71
C ILE A 98 -8.30 0.87 -0.08
N ALA A 99 -9.49 0.69 -0.63
CA ALA A 99 -10.20 1.72 -1.38
C ALA A 99 -10.54 2.94 -0.51
N ASP A 100 -11.02 2.71 0.72
CA ASP A 100 -11.35 3.78 1.67
C ASP A 100 -10.09 4.55 2.11
N GLU A 101 -8.99 3.86 2.42
CA GLU A 101 -7.70 4.49 2.73
C GLU A 101 -7.21 5.36 1.56
N ALA A 102 -7.22 4.81 0.34
CA ALA A 102 -6.79 5.52 -0.86
C ALA A 102 -7.66 6.76 -1.14
N ALA A 103 -8.99 6.60 -1.06
CA ALA A 103 -9.93 7.71 -1.22
C ALA A 103 -9.72 8.80 -0.15
N GLY A 104 -9.41 8.43 1.09
CA GLY A 104 -9.06 9.35 2.18
C GLY A 104 -7.82 10.20 1.90
N GLN A 105 -6.92 9.74 1.02
CA GLN A 105 -5.75 10.50 0.56
C GLN A 105 -6.00 11.25 -0.76
N GLY A 106 -7.22 11.23 -1.30
CA GLY A 106 -7.60 11.88 -2.56
C GLY A 106 -7.35 11.02 -3.81
N ALA A 107 -7.05 9.72 -3.67
CA ALA A 107 -6.78 8.81 -4.76
C ALA A 107 -8.07 8.10 -5.26
N THR A 108 -9.06 8.87 -5.71
CA THR A 108 -10.38 8.37 -6.14
C THR A 108 -10.42 7.81 -7.56
N SER A 109 -9.42 8.12 -8.39
CA SER A 109 -9.18 7.56 -9.72
C SER A 109 -7.71 7.18 -9.88
N PHE A 110 -7.35 6.51 -10.96
CA PHE A 110 -5.96 6.18 -11.22
C PHE A 110 -5.12 7.43 -11.46
N SER A 111 -5.62 8.36 -12.28
CA SER A 111 -4.97 9.65 -12.51
C SER A 111 -4.78 10.46 -11.22
N ALA A 112 -5.79 10.48 -10.34
CA ALA A 112 -5.72 11.16 -9.04
C ALA A 112 -4.71 10.49 -8.10
N SER A 113 -4.67 9.15 -8.07
CA SER A 113 -3.67 8.39 -7.31
C SER A 113 -2.24 8.74 -7.75
N VAL A 114 -2.00 8.83 -9.06
CA VAL A 114 -0.71 9.22 -9.61
C VAL A 114 -0.37 10.67 -9.29
N ALA A 115 -1.35 11.59 -9.36
CA ALA A 115 -1.15 12.99 -8.99
C ALA A 115 -0.78 13.16 -7.51
N VAL A 116 -1.43 12.42 -6.60
CA VAL A 116 -1.08 12.37 -5.18
C VAL A 116 0.35 11.83 -5.01
N GLY A 117 0.66 10.68 -5.61
CA GLY A 117 1.99 10.09 -5.51
C GLY A 117 3.10 10.96 -6.10
N HIS A 118 2.82 11.73 -7.15
CA HIS A 118 3.76 12.67 -7.75
C HIS A 118 4.03 13.85 -6.81
N ARG A 119 2.97 14.49 -6.29
CA ARG A 119 3.06 15.60 -5.33
C ARG A 119 3.85 15.22 -4.08
N GLU A 120 3.64 14.01 -3.56
CA GLU A 120 4.34 13.50 -2.38
C GLU A 120 5.76 12.97 -2.69
N GLY A 121 6.26 13.12 -3.91
CA GLY A 121 7.62 12.75 -4.25
C GLY A 121 7.83 11.24 -4.52
N LEU A 122 6.78 10.45 -4.63
CA LEU A 122 6.85 8.98 -4.77
C LEU A 122 6.96 8.52 -6.24
N ILE A 123 6.30 9.24 -7.15
CA ILE A 123 6.23 8.92 -8.59
C ILE A 123 7.13 9.85 -9.40
N ALA A 124 7.79 9.31 -10.43
CA ALA A 124 8.67 10.08 -11.32
C ALA A 124 7.90 11.01 -12.25
N ASP A 125 8.49 12.15 -12.60
CA ASP A 125 7.84 13.20 -13.42
C ASP A 125 7.37 12.64 -14.76
N ARG A 126 8.23 11.91 -15.49
CA ARG A 126 7.88 11.22 -16.74
C ARG A 126 6.61 10.35 -16.64
N THR A 127 6.48 9.57 -15.56
CA THR A 127 5.31 8.71 -15.38
C THR A 127 4.07 9.54 -15.06
N ALA A 128 4.21 10.61 -14.28
CA ALA A 128 3.12 11.52 -13.98
C ALA A 128 2.64 12.27 -15.24
N ASP A 129 3.56 12.75 -16.07
CA ASP A 129 3.27 13.47 -17.31
C ASP A 129 2.54 12.57 -18.32
N PHE A 130 3.02 11.33 -18.51
CA PHE A 130 2.36 10.33 -19.34
C PHE A 130 0.92 10.05 -18.87
N VAL A 131 0.73 9.85 -17.56
CA VAL A 131 -0.60 9.57 -16.99
C VAL A 131 -1.50 10.78 -17.09
N ALA A 132 -0.99 11.99 -16.89
CA ALA A 132 -1.76 13.22 -17.03
C ALA A 132 -2.23 13.42 -18.48
N LEU A 133 -1.38 13.13 -19.46
CA LEU A 133 -1.72 13.21 -20.89
C LEU A 133 -2.84 12.22 -21.28
N HIS A 134 -2.80 11.00 -20.75
CA HIS A 134 -3.71 9.91 -21.12
C HIS A 134 -4.77 9.59 -20.05
N ALA A 135 -5.01 10.51 -19.12
CA ALA A 135 -5.79 10.27 -17.89
C ALA A 135 -7.16 9.64 -18.15
N ALA A 136 -7.94 10.21 -19.09
CA ALA A 136 -9.28 9.74 -19.40
C ALA A 136 -9.31 8.29 -19.92
N ALA A 137 -8.34 7.92 -20.76
CA ALA A 137 -8.25 6.56 -21.30
C ALA A 137 -7.83 5.55 -20.21
N LEU A 138 -6.86 5.92 -19.39
CA LEU A 138 -6.34 5.08 -18.30
C LEU A 138 -7.37 4.88 -17.19
N ASP A 139 -8.09 5.93 -16.78
CA ASP A 139 -9.17 5.83 -15.79
C ASP A 139 -10.32 4.97 -16.31
N LYS A 140 -10.68 5.10 -17.60
CA LYS A 140 -11.68 4.23 -18.24
C LYS A 140 -11.26 2.76 -18.22
N LEU A 141 -9.99 2.48 -18.50
CA LEU A 141 -9.45 1.13 -18.51
C LEU A 141 -9.57 0.46 -17.13
N VAL A 142 -9.26 1.19 -16.05
CA VAL A 142 -9.48 0.71 -14.67
C VAL A 142 -10.96 0.48 -14.39
N GLY A 143 -11.83 1.40 -14.79
CA GLY A 143 -13.28 1.25 -14.60
C GLY A 143 -13.84 -0.01 -15.30
N GLN A 144 -13.36 -0.31 -16.50
CA GLN A 144 -13.72 -1.54 -17.23
C GLN A 144 -13.21 -2.80 -16.50
N ALA A 145 -11.96 -2.79 -16.05
CA ALA A 145 -11.39 -3.93 -15.31
C ALA A 145 -12.16 -4.21 -14.01
N LEU A 146 -12.56 -3.16 -13.27
CA LEU A 146 -13.37 -3.30 -12.07
C LEU A 146 -14.77 -3.85 -12.38
N ALA A 147 -15.40 -3.40 -13.46
CA ALA A 147 -16.69 -3.94 -13.92
C ALA A 147 -16.59 -5.44 -14.29
N ASP A 148 -15.45 -5.87 -14.81
CA ASP A 148 -15.15 -7.28 -15.10
C ASP A 148 -14.77 -8.10 -13.84
N GLY A 149 -14.81 -7.51 -12.65
CA GLY A 149 -14.48 -8.18 -11.39
C GLY A 149 -12.99 -8.37 -11.14
N ALA A 150 -12.13 -7.46 -11.62
CA ALA A 150 -10.67 -7.61 -11.47
C ALA A 150 -10.18 -7.72 -10.03
N ASP A 151 -10.79 -6.99 -9.10
CA ASP A 151 -10.42 -7.09 -7.68
C ASP A 151 -10.86 -8.41 -7.04
N ASP A 152 -11.90 -9.05 -7.59
CA ASP A 152 -12.42 -10.34 -7.10
C ASP A 152 -11.53 -11.53 -7.50
N ARG A 153 -10.53 -11.30 -8.37
CA ARG A 153 -9.53 -12.30 -8.76
C ARG A 153 -8.46 -12.53 -7.69
N PHE A 154 -8.30 -11.59 -6.75
CA PHE A 154 -7.29 -11.73 -5.69
C PHE A 154 -7.77 -12.61 -4.55
N GLY A 155 -6.94 -13.57 -4.16
CA GLY A 155 -7.04 -14.21 -2.84
C GLY A 155 -6.47 -13.32 -1.73
N TYR A 156 -6.90 -13.58 -0.48
CA TYR A 156 -6.55 -12.74 0.66
C TYR A 156 -5.04 -12.60 0.89
N PHE A 157 -4.27 -13.69 0.82
CA PHE A 157 -2.82 -13.62 1.04
C PHE A 157 -2.07 -12.81 -0.02
N GLY A 158 -2.51 -12.89 -1.28
CA GLY A 158 -1.96 -12.09 -2.37
C GLY A 158 -2.24 -10.60 -2.13
N LEU A 159 -3.48 -10.27 -1.82
CA LEU A 159 -3.88 -8.89 -1.54
C LEU A 159 -3.22 -8.32 -0.28
N ARG A 160 -3.11 -9.12 0.80
CA ARG A 160 -2.40 -8.76 2.03
C ARG A 160 -0.92 -8.47 1.77
N THR A 161 -0.30 -9.22 0.85
CA THR A 161 1.08 -9.00 0.43
C THR A 161 1.21 -7.69 -0.35
N LEU A 162 0.31 -7.42 -1.30
CA LEU A 162 0.26 -6.15 -2.03
C LEU A 162 0.13 -4.97 -1.06
N HIS A 163 -0.87 -5.03 -0.18
CA HIS A 163 -1.15 -3.97 0.80
C HIS A 163 0.03 -3.65 1.71
N SER A 164 0.72 -4.69 2.23
CA SER A 164 1.79 -4.50 3.21
C SER A 164 3.12 -4.05 2.60
N ARG A 165 3.41 -4.42 1.35
CA ARG A 165 4.76 -4.27 0.77
C ARG A 165 4.84 -3.46 -0.52
N TYR A 166 3.78 -3.40 -1.32
CA TYR A 166 3.85 -2.90 -2.69
C TYR A 166 3.07 -1.61 -2.91
N LEU A 167 1.90 -1.47 -2.27
CA LEU A 167 1.09 -0.27 -2.44
C LEU A 167 1.84 0.95 -1.89
N LEU A 168 1.87 2.03 -2.67
CA LEU A 168 2.43 3.30 -2.26
C LEU A 168 1.67 3.83 -1.03
N ARG A 169 2.42 4.40 -0.10
CA ARG A 169 1.90 4.99 1.14
C ARG A 169 2.30 6.44 1.23
N HIS A 170 1.37 7.26 1.71
CA HIS A 170 1.63 8.66 1.99
C HIS A 170 2.76 8.78 3.03
N PRO A 171 3.76 9.67 2.85
CA PRO A 171 4.91 9.77 3.76
C PRO A 171 4.54 10.08 5.22
N ILE A 172 3.53 10.94 5.40
CA ILE A 172 3.06 11.42 6.71
C ILE A 172 1.97 10.50 7.31
N THR A 173 0.82 10.35 6.65
CA THR A 173 -0.33 9.59 7.19
C THR A 173 -0.12 8.07 7.19
N ARG A 174 0.85 7.57 6.41
CA ARG A 174 1.16 6.14 6.24
C ARG A 174 0.02 5.29 5.65
N GLN A 175 -1.10 5.90 5.28
CA GLN A 175 -2.20 5.25 4.57
C GLN A 175 -1.81 4.99 3.11
N VAL A 176 -2.43 3.98 2.50
CA VAL A 176 -2.20 3.70 1.07
C VAL A 176 -2.79 4.82 0.20
N ILE A 177 -2.14 5.08 -0.94
CA ILE A 177 -2.57 6.10 -1.91
C ILE A 177 -2.97 5.51 -3.27
N GLU A 178 -3.16 4.19 -3.34
CA GLU A 178 -3.50 3.48 -4.56
C GLU A 178 -4.23 2.16 -4.26
N THR A 179 -5.08 1.73 -5.19
CA THR A 179 -5.75 0.42 -5.16
C THR A 179 -4.90 -0.65 -5.86
N PRO A 180 -5.25 -1.95 -5.78
CA PRO A 180 -4.52 -2.99 -6.49
C PRO A 180 -4.48 -2.78 -8.01
N GLN A 181 -5.59 -2.35 -8.62
CA GLN A 181 -5.63 -2.03 -10.06
C GLN A 181 -4.76 -0.81 -10.39
N HIS A 182 -4.78 0.24 -9.55
CA HIS A 182 -3.94 1.41 -9.76
C HIS A 182 -2.45 1.05 -9.67
N PHE A 183 -2.08 0.19 -8.72
CA PHE A 183 -0.71 -0.33 -8.62
C PHE A 183 -0.26 -1.01 -9.91
N MET A 184 -1.07 -1.94 -10.46
CA MET A 184 -0.72 -2.65 -11.69
C MET A 184 -0.60 -1.68 -12.87
N LEU A 185 -1.56 -0.76 -13.02
CA LEU A 185 -1.52 0.21 -14.12
C LEU A 185 -0.35 1.20 -13.99
N ARG A 186 0.02 1.60 -12.77
CA ARG A 186 1.20 2.44 -12.53
C ARG A 186 2.48 1.73 -12.93
N VAL A 187 2.60 0.43 -12.63
CA VAL A 187 3.76 -0.37 -13.07
C VAL A 187 3.84 -0.42 -14.59
N ALA A 188 2.71 -0.62 -15.29
CA ALA A 188 2.68 -0.59 -16.76
C ALA A 188 3.05 0.81 -17.30
N ALA A 189 2.42 1.87 -16.79
CA ALA A 189 2.70 3.25 -17.19
C ALA A 189 4.15 3.67 -16.90
N GLY A 190 4.76 3.11 -15.85
CA GLY A 190 6.17 3.30 -15.52
C GLY A 190 7.15 2.72 -16.54
N LEU A 191 6.68 1.86 -17.45
CA LEU A 191 7.46 1.22 -18.51
C LEU A 191 7.22 1.85 -19.90
N ALA A 192 6.29 2.81 -20.01
CA ALA A 192 6.00 3.49 -21.28
C ALA A 192 7.27 4.14 -21.84
N GLU A 193 7.64 3.83 -23.10
CA GLU A 193 8.87 4.33 -23.74
C GLU A 193 8.81 5.83 -24.07
N ASP A 194 7.63 6.33 -24.40
CA ASP A 194 7.35 7.73 -24.72
C ASP A 194 5.88 8.08 -24.40
N GLU A 195 5.44 9.26 -24.84
CA GLU A 195 4.09 9.79 -24.63
C GLU A 195 3.12 9.47 -25.78
N SER A 196 3.54 8.68 -26.76
CA SER A 196 2.76 8.41 -27.97
C SER A 196 1.51 7.56 -27.70
N VAL A 197 0.56 7.60 -28.64
CA VAL A 197 -0.61 6.71 -28.62
C VAL A 197 -0.20 5.24 -28.68
N ARG A 198 0.90 4.93 -29.38
CA ARG A 198 1.44 3.57 -29.42
C ARG A 198 1.88 3.11 -28.03
N ALA A 199 2.57 3.96 -27.27
CA ALA A 199 2.96 3.63 -25.89
C ALA A 199 1.72 3.42 -24.99
N LEU A 200 0.65 4.18 -25.18
CA LEU A 200 -0.62 3.94 -24.49
C LEU A 200 -1.20 2.55 -24.78
N ASP A 201 -1.19 2.12 -26.05
CA ASP A 201 -1.67 0.78 -26.43
C ASP A 201 -0.83 -0.34 -25.79
N GLU A 202 0.49 -0.18 -25.75
CA GLU A 202 1.40 -1.13 -25.10
C GLU A 202 1.18 -1.20 -23.57
N VAL A 203 0.98 -0.05 -22.92
CA VAL A 203 0.61 0.04 -21.50
C VAL A 203 -0.72 -0.66 -21.23
N ALA A 204 -1.73 -0.41 -22.07
CA ALA A 204 -3.05 -1.03 -21.92
C ALA A 204 -2.99 -2.55 -22.09
N ALA A 205 -2.21 -3.05 -23.05
CA ALA A 205 -2.01 -4.49 -23.26
C ALA A 205 -1.32 -5.14 -22.05
N LEU A 206 -0.24 -4.52 -21.54
CA LEU A 206 0.47 -5.03 -20.37
C LEU A 206 -0.40 -5.00 -19.10
N TYR A 207 -1.15 -3.91 -18.89
CA TYR A 207 -2.11 -3.82 -17.80
C TYR A 207 -3.19 -4.90 -17.91
N GLY A 208 -3.71 -5.17 -19.10
CA GLY A 208 -4.71 -6.21 -19.33
C GLY A 208 -4.24 -7.60 -18.88
N LEU A 209 -2.97 -7.95 -19.14
CA LEU A 209 -2.36 -9.20 -18.67
C LEU A 209 -2.22 -9.22 -17.14
N MET A 210 -1.75 -8.12 -16.54
CA MET A 210 -1.57 -8.03 -15.08
C MET A 210 -2.90 -8.01 -14.32
N SER A 211 -3.93 -7.33 -14.82
CA SER A 211 -5.25 -7.24 -14.20
C SER A 211 -6.02 -8.57 -14.23
N LYS A 212 -5.71 -9.44 -15.20
CA LYS A 212 -6.20 -10.82 -15.27
C LYS A 212 -5.35 -11.80 -14.46
N LEU A 213 -4.21 -11.35 -13.92
CA LEU A 213 -3.20 -12.17 -13.24
C LEU A 213 -2.55 -13.22 -14.17
N ASP A 214 -2.63 -13.04 -15.49
CA ASP A 214 -1.99 -13.91 -16.49
C ASP A 214 -0.46 -13.70 -16.54
N TYR A 215 -0.02 -12.50 -16.15
CA TYR A 215 1.39 -12.14 -16.06
C TYR A 215 1.62 -11.22 -14.86
N LEU A 216 2.66 -11.47 -14.08
CA LEU A 216 3.12 -10.57 -13.04
C LEU A 216 4.64 -10.36 -13.18
N PRO A 217 5.13 -9.11 -13.28
CA PRO A 217 6.56 -8.87 -13.34
C PRO A 217 7.21 -9.35 -12.04
N SER A 218 8.41 -9.92 -12.15
CA SER A 218 9.14 -10.47 -11.00
C SER A 218 9.27 -9.42 -9.89
N SER A 219 9.06 -9.84 -8.63
CA SER A 219 9.18 -8.95 -7.47
C SER A 219 10.45 -8.10 -7.55
N PRO A 220 10.36 -6.77 -7.58
CA PRO A 220 11.53 -5.97 -7.31
C PRO A 220 11.99 -6.36 -5.89
N ARG A 221 13.25 -6.83 -5.76
CA ARG A 221 13.84 -7.22 -4.47
C ARG A 221 13.52 -6.13 -3.46
N SER A 222 13.18 -6.45 -2.21
CA SER A 222 12.68 -5.54 -1.15
C SER A 222 13.38 -4.17 -0.95
N SER A 223 14.54 -3.94 -1.57
CA SER A 223 15.31 -2.69 -1.59
C SER A 223 15.25 -1.91 -2.91
N THR A 224 14.61 -2.49 -3.93
CA THR A 224 14.48 -1.97 -5.29
C THR A 224 13.07 -1.42 -5.45
N PRO A 225 12.92 -0.14 -5.80
CA PRO A 225 11.61 0.46 -6.04
C PRO A 225 10.96 -0.11 -7.31
N ALA A 226 9.63 -0.16 -7.33
CA ALA A 226 8.86 -0.64 -8.48
C ALA A 226 9.08 0.28 -9.71
N PRO A 227 8.94 -0.24 -10.95
CA PRO A 227 8.94 0.59 -12.16
C PRO A 227 7.96 1.77 -12.02
N GLY A 228 8.36 2.95 -12.48
CA GLY A 228 7.57 4.19 -12.35
C GLY A 228 7.77 5.00 -11.06
N THR A 229 8.65 4.57 -10.14
CA THR A 229 9.03 5.36 -8.95
C THR A 229 10.35 6.11 -9.17
N ARG A 230 10.61 7.19 -8.41
CA ARG A 230 11.79 8.08 -8.61
C ARG A 230 13.16 7.41 -8.50
N ARG A 231 13.26 6.20 -7.92
CA ARG A 231 14.52 5.48 -7.73
C ARG A 231 14.45 4.11 -8.43
N CYS A 232 14.49 4.05 -9.75
CA CYS A 232 14.59 2.76 -10.47
C CYS A 232 16.06 2.44 -10.82
N PRO A 233 16.77 1.54 -10.09
CA PRO A 233 18.09 1.07 -10.51
C PRO A 233 17.98 -0.04 -11.58
N PRO A 234 19.00 -0.21 -12.45
CA PRO A 234 19.02 -1.26 -13.48
C PRO A 234 19.06 -2.67 -12.88
N ALA A 235 18.64 -3.66 -13.69
CA ALA A 235 18.47 -5.06 -13.32
C ALA A 235 19.65 -5.65 -12.53
N THR A 236 19.34 -6.41 -11.46
CA THR A 236 20.31 -6.91 -10.48
C THR A 236 20.89 -8.31 -10.75
N CYS A 237 20.68 -8.92 -11.92
CA CYS A 237 21.33 -10.18 -12.26
C CYS A 237 22.74 -9.92 -12.80
N TRP A 238 23.73 -9.93 -11.90
CA TRP A 238 25.13 -9.92 -12.29
C TRP A 238 25.67 -11.33 -12.16
N THR A 239 25.92 -11.99 -13.30
CA THR A 239 26.74 -13.19 -13.33
C THR A 239 28.18 -12.77 -13.04
N ARG A 240 28.68 -13.14 -11.86
CA ARG A 240 30.09 -12.92 -11.51
C ARG A 240 30.89 -14.10 -12.06
N PRO A 241 31.67 -13.96 -13.14
CA PRO A 241 32.49 -15.06 -13.64
C PRO A 241 33.47 -15.48 -12.55
N ARG A 242 33.51 -16.78 -12.29
CA ARG A 242 34.38 -17.39 -11.30
C ARG A 242 35.80 -17.40 -11.87
N THR A 243 36.55 -16.31 -11.72
CA THR A 243 37.99 -16.34 -11.98
C THR A 243 38.60 -17.37 -11.03
N SER A 244 39.24 -18.37 -11.60
CA SER A 244 39.94 -19.44 -10.90
C SER A 244 40.85 -18.86 -9.82
N TRP A 245 40.62 -19.29 -8.59
CA TRP A 245 41.55 -19.11 -7.48
C TRP A 245 42.80 -19.95 -7.78
N THR A 246 43.79 -19.39 -8.47
CA THR A 246 45.16 -19.86 -8.33
C THR A 246 45.72 -19.23 -7.05
N ARG A 247 45.83 -20.06 -6.00
CA ARG A 247 46.57 -19.73 -4.77
C ARG A 247 48.02 -19.46 -5.15
N SER A 248 48.42 -18.20 -5.30
CA SER A 248 49.82 -17.82 -5.20
C SER A 248 50.15 -17.57 -3.73
N THR A 249 50.77 -18.58 -3.11
CA THR A 249 51.32 -18.50 -1.75
C THR A 249 52.63 -17.71 -1.80
N THR A 250 52.60 -16.38 -1.90
CA THR A 250 53.76 -15.54 -1.55
C THR A 250 53.34 -14.09 -1.31
N ALA A 251 54.06 -13.41 -0.41
CA ALA A 251 53.95 -12.00 -0.02
C ALA A 251 53.00 -11.65 1.15
N THR A 252 53.20 -12.34 2.27
CA THR A 252 53.23 -11.63 3.56
C THR A 252 54.45 -10.68 3.53
N THR A 253 54.29 -9.46 4.05
CA THR A 253 55.33 -8.44 4.32
C THR A 253 55.50 -7.32 3.27
N ARG A 254 54.55 -6.38 3.20
CA ARG A 254 54.85 -4.94 3.02
C ARG A 254 53.63 -4.06 3.33
N TRP A 255 53.25 -4.01 4.60
CA TRP A 255 52.27 -3.03 5.09
C TRP A 255 52.76 -2.43 6.42
N ARG A 256 53.96 -1.85 6.39
CA ARG A 256 54.47 -0.99 7.46
C ARG A 256 55.63 -0.15 6.92
N ALA A 257 55.31 0.98 6.29
CA ALA A 257 56.17 2.18 6.19
C ALA A 257 55.57 3.17 5.17
N SER A 258 54.56 3.94 5.58
CA SER A 258 54.23 5.25 4.97
C SER A 258 53.20 5.99 5.83
N ARG A 259 53.53 6.25 7.10
CA ARG A 259 52.88 7.27 7.94
C ARG A 259 53.93 8.06 8.71
N SER A 260 54.59 8.96 8.00
CA SER A 260 55.33 10.15 8.46
C SER A 260 55.98 10.67 7.18
N THR A 261 55.57 11.77 6.57
CA THR A 261 55.72 13.15 7.05
C THR A 261 54.92 14.06 6.12
N ARG A 262 53.99 14.87 6.64
CA ARG A 262 53.58 16.11 5.97
C ARG A 262 53.15 17.12 7.05
N ALA A 263 54.11 17.95 7.46
CA ALA A 263 53.89 19.14 8.26
C ALA A 263 54.80 20.27 7.76
N ALA A 264 54.16 21.40 7.46
CA ALA A 264 54.63 22.78 7.52
C ALA A 264 55.80 23.29 6.65
N SER A 265 55.48 24.23 5.75
CA SER A 265 56.19 25.51 5.49
C SER A 265 55.45 26.20 4.33
N ALA A 266 54.56 27.17 4.54
CA ALA A 266 54.75 28.57 4.96
C ALA A 266 55.64 29.37 3.99
N SER A 267 54.97 30.22 3.22
CA SER A 267 55.46 31.21 2.26
C SER A 267 56.26 32.35 2.92
N PRO A 268 57.08 33.09 2.15
CA PRO A 268 57.27 34.50 2.42
C PRO A 268 57.13 35.40 1.17
N THR A 269 56.34 36.45 1.33
CA THR A 269 56.32 37.68 0.53
C THR A 269 57.55 38.55 0.85
N PRO A 270 58.12 39.30 -0.11
CA PRO A 270 59.04 40.38 0.18
C PRO A 270 58.33 41.74 0.13
N ALA A 271 58.57 42.58 1.14
CA ALA A 271 58.23 44.00 1.14
C ALA A 271 59.52 44.81 1.34
N SER A 272 59.71 45.86 0.53
CA SER A 272 60.55 47.02 0.86
C SER A 272 60.20 48.18 -0.07
N ALA A 273 59.69 49.26 0.51
CA ALA A 273 59.45 50.57 -0.11
C ALA A 273 60.75 51.42 -0.12
N PRO A 274 60.70 52.66 -0.65
CA PRO A 274 61.03 53.79 0.22
C PRO A 274 60.22 55.09 0.01
N VAL A 275 59.84 55.68 1.15
CA VAL A 275 59.84 57.09 1.64
C VAL A 275 59.96 58.29 0.65
N VAL A 276 58.90 59.13 0.69
CA VAL A 276 58.80 60.62 0.84
C VAL A 276 59.71 61.56 0.05
N ARG A 277 59.11 62.36 -0.85
CA ARG A 277 58.89 63.81 -0.70
C ARG A 277 57.80 64.31 -1.65
#